data_AF-A0A7Z8YDV5-F1
#
_entry.id   AF-A0A7Z8YDV5-F1
#
_cell.length_a   1.000
_cell.length_b   1.000
_cell.length_c   1.000
_cell.angle_alpha   90.00
_cell.angle_beta   90.00
_cell.angle_gamma   90.00
#
_symmetry.space_group_name_H-M   'P 1'
#
loop_
_entity.id
_entity.type
_entity.pdbx_description
1 polymer ?
#
loop_
_entity_poly.entity_id
_entity_poly.type
_entity_poly.pdbx_seq_one_letter_code
_entity_poly.pdbx_strand_id
1 'polypeptide(L)'
;MEEQVAQTLLEEPTTVTIGGEAYKVAPPSIFTLVRASKYISKIPTDTISEGNVFGSIVHNAEDYENIAWAISVIVLGDDFNELSPYPKWQFWRRKKNITKGELLAKKLIKTPINEVSTAFFKVLGQMDIRAFFVITTSLKRMMITKPTKEVETETTASGDL
;
A
#
# COMPACT_ATOMS: atom_id res chain seq x y z
N MET A 1 7.05 -27.18 -7.23
CA MET A 1 6.24 -26.02 -7.67
C MET A 1 4.75 -26.24 -7.36
N GLU A 2 4.22 -27.46 -7.46
CA GLU A 2 2.82 -27.78 -7.11
C GLU A 2 2.48 -27.67 -5.61
N GLU A 3 3.43 -27.98 -4.71
CA GLU A 3 3.18 -27.95 -3.25
C GLU A 3 2.83 -26.56 -2.69
N GLN A 4 3.45 -25.49 -3.21
CA GLN A 4 3.14 -24.11 -2.80
C GLN A 4 1.76 -23.64 -3.29
N VAL A 5 1.30 -24.16 -4.43
CA VAL A 5 -0.05 -23.87 -4.95
C VAL A 5 -1.10 -24.59 -4.12
N ALA A 6 -0.82 -25.82 -3.67
CA ALA A 6 -1.71 -26.56 -2.79
C ALA A 6 -1.83 -25.94 -1.39
N GLN A 7 -0.74 -25.42 -0.82
CA GLN A 7 -0.74 -24.77 0.50
C GLN A 7 -1.50 -23.43 0.50
N THR A 8 -1.39 -22.63 -0.57
CA THR A 8 -2.13 -21.36 -0.68
C THR A 8 -3.64 -21.54 -0.81
N LEU A 9 -4.11 -22.71 -1.28
CA LEU A 9 -5.54 -23.06 -1.31
C LEU A 9 -6.08 -23.49 0.07
N LEU A 10 -5.20 -23.82 1.01
CA LEU A 10 -5.54 -24.42 2.32
C LEU A 10 -5.52 -23.42 3.48
N GLU A 11 -4.96 -22.22 3.27
CA GLU A 11 -4.94 -21.16 4.27
C GLU A 11 -6.29 -20.42 4.30
N GLU A 12 -6.88 -20.32 5.50
CA GLU A 12 -8.18 -19.68 5.68
C GLU A 12 -8.09 -18.16 5.48
N PRO A 13 -9.04 -17.55 4.74
CA PRO A 13 -9.06 -16.10 4.56
C PRO A 13 -9.35 -15.38 5.88
N THR A 14 -8.53 -14.40 6.22
CA THR A 14 -8.71 -13.58 7.42
C THR A 14 -9.70 -12.45 7.16
N THR A 15 -10.51 -12.11 8.16
CA THR A 15 -11.43 -10.97 8.06
C THR A 15 -10.80 -9.69 8.61
N VAL A 16 -10.77 -8.64 7.79
CA VAL A 16 -10.32 -7.30 8.16
C VAL A 16 -11.51 -6.34 8.09
N THR A 17 -11.73 -5.57 9.16
CA THR A 17 -12.80 -4.57 9.21
C THR A 17 -12.22 -3.19 8.92
N ILE A 18 -12.79 -2.48 7.95
CA ILE A 18 -12.35 -1.15 7.51
C ILE A 18 -13.57 -0.23 7.38
N GLY A 19 -13.67 0.80 8.23
CA GLY A 19 -14.78 1.75 8.18
C GLY A 19 -16.13 1.06 8.26
N GLY A 20 -16.28 0.13 9.20
CA GLY A 20 -17.49 -0.66 9.43
C GLY A 20 -17.79 -1.78 8.43
N GLU A 21 -17.01 -1.96 7.37
CA GLU A 21 -17.19 -3.04 6.39
C GLU A 21 -16.19 -4.17 6.63
N ALA A 22 -16.66 -5.42 6.53
CA ALA A 22 -15.83 -6.62 6.66
C ALA A 22 -15.33 -7.07 5.27
N TYR A 23 -14.00 -7.21 5.15
CA TYR A 23 -13.33 -7.69 3.96
C TYR A 23 -12.72 -9.06 4.24
N LYS A 24 -12.99 -10.03 3.35
CA LYS A 24 -12.30 -11.32 3.36
C LYS A 24 -10.98 -11.18 2.62
N VAL A 25 -9.89 -11.33 3.34
CA VAL A 25 -8.54 -11.17 2.81
C VAL A 25 -7.95 -12.56 2.62
N ALA A 26 -7.72 -12.92 1.36
CA ALA A 26 -6.99 -14.14 1.03
C ALA A 26 -5.50 -13.97 1.37
N PRO A 27 -4.77 -15.07 1.62
CA PRO A 27 -3.31 -15.03 1.71
C PRO A 27 -2.69 -14.30 0.51
N PRO A 28 -1.76 -13.35 0.73
CA PRO A 28 -1.23 -12.54 -0.35
C PRO A 28 -0.32 -13.35 -1.27
N SER A 29 -0.62 -13.33 -2.58
CA SER A 29 0.29 -13.87 -3.61
C SER A 29 1.61 -13.09 -3.68
N ILE A 30 2.64 -13.68 -4.28
CA ILE A 30 3.93 -12.98 -4.53
C ILE A 30 3.71 -11.65 -5.26
N PHE A 31 2.78 -11.61 -6.21
CA PHE A 31 2.46 -10.40 -6.96
C PHE A 31 1.84 -9.32 -6.07
N THR A 32 0.93 -9.71 -5.17
CA THR A 32 0.35 -8.82 -4.16
C THR A 32 1.43 -8.29 -3.21
N LEU A 33 2.36 -9.14 -2.76
CA LEU A 33 3.48 -8.73 -1.90
C LEU A 33 4.41 -7.74 -2.59
N VAL A 34 4.81 -8.01 -3.84
CA VAL A 34 5.64 -7.09 -4.64
C VAL A 34 4.91 -5.76 -4.84
N ARG A 35 3.62 -5.78 -5.15
CA ARG A 35 2.83 -4.55 -5.31
C ARG A 35 2.70 -3.78 -3.99
N ALA A 36 2.45 -4.46 -2.87
CA ALA A 36 2.35 -3.83 -1.55
C ALA A 36 3.69 -3.20 -1.14
N SER A 37 4.80 -3.87 -1.46
CA SER A 37 6.15 -3.40 -1.14
C SER A 37 6.48 -2.04 -1.76
N LYS A 38 5.92 -1.70 -2.94
CA LYS A 38 6.05 -0.38 -3.58
C LYS A 38 5.60 0.77 -2.68
N TYR A 39 4.56 0.54 -1.88
CA TYR A 39 3.99 1.54 -0.98
C TYR A 39 4.68 1.48 0.38
N ILE A 40 4.91 0.27 0.90
CA ILE A 40 5.51 0.11 2.22
C ILE A 40 6.97 0.59 2.24
N SER A 41 7.72 0.43 1.14
CA SER A 41 9.08 0.96 1.04
C SER A 41 9.16 2.50 1.13
N LYS A 42 8.03 3.21 1.00
CA LYS A 42 7.99 4.67 1.15
C LYS A 42 7.73 5.10 2.59
N ILE A 43 7.19 4.21 3.42
CA ILE A 43 6.94 4.49 4.83
C ILE A 43 8.31 4.63 5.52
N PRO A 44 8.50 5.66 6.37
CA PRO A 44 9.68 5.77 7.23
C PRO A 44 9.80 4.55 8.16
N THR A 45 11.00 4.21 8.64
CA THR A 45 11.18 2.99 9.45
C THR A 45 11.05 3.29 10.94
N ASP A 46 11.37 4.52 11.32
CA ASP A 46 11.25 5.14 12.63
C ASP A 46 9.79 5.42 13.04
N THR A 47 8.85 5.39 12.09
CA THR A 47 7.41 5.48 12.35
C THR A 47 6.83 4.17 12.90
N ILE A 48 7.51 3.03 12.76
CA ILE A 48 7.01 1.72 13.23
C ILE A 48 7.59 1.42 14.63
N SER A 49 6.86 1.74 15.71
CA SER A 49 7.27 1.41 17.09
C SER A 49 6.19 0.64 17.86
N GLU A 50 6.59 -0.43 18.56
CA GLU A 50 5.70 -1.36 19.28
C GLU A 50 5.04 -0.79 20.55
N GLY A 51 5.29 0.47 20.92
CA GLY A 51 4.72 1.10 22.11
C GLY A 51 3.72 2.22 21.85
N ASN A 52 3.67 2.74 20.62
CA ASN A 52 2.76 3.80 20.22
C ASN A 52 2.41 3.62 18.75
N VAL A 53 1.52 2.66 18.53
CA VAL A 53 1.22 1.98 17.26
C VAL A 53 1.04 2.96 16.10
N PHE A 54 0.53 4.18 16.32
CA PHE A 54 0.54 5.28 15.34
C PHE A 54 0.79 6.69 15.93
N GLY A 55 1.07 6.83 17.23
CA GLY A 55 1.12 8.16 17.87
C GLY A 55 2.27 9.05 17.43
N SER A 56 3.31 8.46 16.82
CA SER A 56 4.41 9.15 16.14
C SER A 56 4.31 9.11 14.61
N ILE A 57 3.30 8.42 14.03
CA ILE A 57 3.23 8.11 12.59
C ILE A 57 2.84 9.29 11.70
N VAL A 58 2.38 10.40 12.26
CA VAL A 58 1.92 11.53 11.43
C VAL A 58 2.90 12.69 11.49
N HIS A 59 4.08 12.51 10.88
CA HIS A 59 4.87 13.68 10.48
C HIS A 59 4.36 14.26 9.15
N ASN A 60 3.76 13.45 8.27
CA ASN A 60 3.25 13.89 6.95
C ASN A 60 2.02 13.10 6.45
N ALA A 61 1.17 13.75 5.65
CA ALA A 61 0.01 13.15 4.97
C ALA A 61 0.40 12.09 3.93
N GLU A 62 1.59 12.19 3.34
CA GLU A 62 2.09 11.23 2.33
C GLU A 62 2.32 9.83 2.91
N ASP A 63 2.77 9.73 4.16
CA ASP A 63 2.99 8.44 4.83
C ASP A 63 1.67 7.70 5.03
N TYR A 64 0.62 8.44 5.40
CA TYR A 64 -0.72 7.90 5.58
C TYR A 64 -1.33 7.44 4.26
N GLU A 65 -1.08 8.17 3.17
CA GLU A 65 -1.49 7.73 1.84
C GLU A 65 -0.82 6.41 1.46
N ASN A 66 0.50 6.28 1.66
CA ASN A 66 1.21 5.03 1.37
C ASN A 66 0.70 3.84 2.20
N ILE A 67 0.33 4.06 3.46
CA ILE A 67 -0.30 3.04 4.31
C ILE A 67 -1.67 2.63 3.75
N ALA A 68 -2.53 3.60 3.39
CA ALA A 68 -3.84 3.33 2.82
C ALA A 68 -3.75 2.52 1.51
N TRP A 69 -2.78 2.83 0.65
CA TRP A 69 -2.52 2.07 -0.56
C TRP A 69 -1.99 0.67 -0.28
N ALA A 70 -1.07 0.51 0.67
CA ALA A 70 -0.54 -0.79 1.07
C ALA A 70 -1.67 -1.73 1.55
N ILE A 71 -2.53 -1.25 2.45
CA ILE A 71 -3.70 -2.00 2.93
C ILE A 71 -4.59 -2.37 1.75
N SER A 72 -4.89 -1.42 0.86
CA SER A 72 -5.77 -1.64 -0.29
C SER A 72 -5.27 -2.73 -1.23
N VAL A 73 -3.95 -2.78 -1.47
CA VAL A 73 -3.32 -3.82 -2.29
C VAL A 73 -3.54 -5.19 -1.69
N ILE A 74 -3.32 -5.34 -0.38
CA ILE A 74 -3.32 -6.65 0.25
C ILE A 74 -4.76 -7.14 0.47
N VAL A 75 -5.66 -6.24 0.88
CA VAL A 75 -7.08 -6.55 1.09
C VAL A 75 -7.76 -6.98 -0.20
N LEU A 76 -7.42 -6.36 -1.34
CA LEU A 76 -8.05 -6.65 -2.62
C LEU A 76 -7.28 -7.69 -3.46
N GLY A 77 -5.98 -7.84 -3.26
CA GLY A 77 -5.15 -8.76 -4.05
C GLY A 77 -5.27 -8.51 -5.55
N ASP A 78 -5.75 -9.53 -6.27
CA ASP A 78 -5.93 -9.50 -7.73
C ASP A 78 -7.00 -8.48 -8.17
N ASP A 79 -8.01 -8.23 -7.33
CA ASP A 79 -9.10 -7.28 -7.58
C ASP A 79 -8.65 -5.82 -7.53
N PHE A 80 -7.45 -5.53 -7.04
CA PHE A 80 -6.99 -4.16 -6.76
C PHE A 80 -7.07 -3.23 -7.97
N ASN A 81 -6.79 -3.74 -9.18
CA ASN A 81 -6.85 -2.97 -10.43
C ASN A 81 -8.20 -3.06 -11.15
N GLU A 82 -9.14 -3.87 -10.65
CA GLU A 82 -10.44 -3.97 -11.29
C GLU A 82 -11.19 -2.65 -11.18
N LEU A 83 -11.95 -2.32 -12.23
CA LEU A 83 -12.77 -1.12 -12.23
C LEU A 83 -13.95 -1.32 -11.27
N SER A 84 -14.24 -0.30 -10.47
CA SER A 84 -15.44 -0.33 -9.64
C SER A 84 -16.68 -0.28 -10.55
N PRO A 85 -17.67 -1.17 -10.34
CA PRO A 85 -18.93 -1.08 -11.07
C PRO A 85 -19.63 0.24 -10.73
N TYR A 86 -20.12 0.94 -11.75
CA TYR A 86 -20.95 2.13 -11.57
C TYR A 86 -22.42 1.73 -11.42
N PRO A 87 -23.19 2.42 -10.55
CA PRO A 87 -24.63 2.36 -10.62
C PRO A 87 -25.08 2.79 -12.02
N LYS A 88 -25.92 1.98 -12.68
CA LYS A 88 -26.40 2.24 -14.05
C LYS A 88 -26.98 3.64 -14.25
N TRP A 89 -27.43 4.29 -13.18
CA TRP A 89 -28.03 5.63 -13.21
C TRP A 89 -27.02 6.80 -13.26
N GLN A 90 -25.73 6.53 -13.01
CA GLN A 90 -24.68 7.55 -12.95
C GLN A 90 -23.91 7.73 -14.27
N PHE A 91 -24.38 7.13 -15.37
CA PHE A 91 -23.73 7.08 -16.69
C PHE A 91 -23.53 8.44 -17.38
N TRP A 92 -24.26 9.49 -16.98
CA TRP A 92 -24.15 10.84 -17.53
C TRP A 92 -23.00 11.66 -16.92
N ARG A 93 -22.46 11.28 -15.75
CA ARG A 93 -21.33 11.99 -15.15
C ARG A 93 -20.02 11.49 -15.79
N ARG A 94 -19.19 12.43 -16.27
CA ARG A 94 -17.90 12.16 -16.94
C ARG A 94 -17.16 11.00 -16.25
N LYS A 95 -16.94 9.93 -17.02
CA LYS A 95 -16.27 8.69 -16.63
C LYS A 95 -14.86 8.98 -16.13
N LYS A 96 -14.64 8.91 -14.82
CA LYS A 96 -13.29 8.76 -14.29
C LYS A 96 -13.16 7.31 -13.89
N ASN A 97 -12.55 6.47 -14.73
CA ASN A 97 -12.33 5.05 -14.44
C ASN A 97 -11.54 4.96 -13.12
N ILE A 98 -12.21 4.60 -12.04
CA ILE A 98 -11.61 4.47 -10.71
C ILE A 98 -11.55 2.97 -10.40
N THR A 99 -10.38 2.49 -10.00
CA THR A 99 -10.20 1.09 -9.59
C THR A 99 -10.77 0.83 -8.19
N LYS A 100 -11.06 -0.43 -7.87
CA LYS A 100 -11.41 -0.86 -6.51
C LYS A 100 -10.32 -0.44 -5.52
N GLY A 101 -9.05 -0.56 -5.90
CA GLY A 101 -7.90 -0.12 -5.10
C GLY A 101 -7.92 1.38 -4.80
N GLU A 102 -8.20 2.22 -5.80
CA GLU A 102 -8.34 3.66 -5.58
C GLU A 102 -9.50 4.02 -4.66
N LEU A 103 -10.64 3.32 -4.77
CA LEU A 103 -11.78 3.56 -3.89
C LEU A 103 -11.45 3.21 -2.45
N LEU A 104 -10.85 2.03 -2.23
CA LEU A 104 -10.50 1.57 -0.88
C LEU A 104 -9.43 2.47 -0.26
N ALA A 105 -8.41 2.88 -1.02
CA ALA A 105 -7.39 3.81 -0.53
C ALA A 105 -8.01 5.16 -0.14
N LYS A 106 -8.88 5.72 -0.98
CA LYS A 106 -9.62 6.97 -0.67
C LYS A 106 -10.54 6.82 0.55
N LYS A 107 -11.12 5.64 0.77
CA LYS A 107 -11.94 5.32 1.95
C LYS A 107 -11.07 5.30 3.20
N LEU A 108 -9.94 4.60 3.15
CA LEU A 108 -8.97 4.51 4.25
C LEU A 108 -8.39 5.86 4.63
N ILE A 109 -8.08 6.73 3.65
CA ILE A 109 -7.60 8.09 3.91
C ILE A 109 -8.61 8.93 4.74
N LYS A 110 -9.90 8.58 4.70
CA LYS A 110 -10.96 9.27 5.47
C LYS A 110 -11.39 8.51 6.72
N THR A 111 -10.84 7.32 6.94
CA THR A 111 -11.16 6.46 8.09
C THR A 111 -10.33 6.90 9.30
N PRO A 112 -10.83 6.79 10.54
CA PRO A 112 -10.07 7.08 11.75
C PRO A 112 -8.73 6.33 11.80
N ILE A 113 -7.68 7.01 12.28
CA ILE A 113 -6.32 6.49 12.27
C ILE A 113 -6.21 5.13 12.98
N ASN A 114 -6.86 4.98 14.14
CA ASN A 114 -6.86 3.74 14.93
C ASN A 114 -7.44 2.52 14.18
N GLU A 115 -8.47 2.73 13.36
CA GLU A 115 -9.02 1.68 12.50
C GLU A 115 -8.05 1.31 11.38
N VAL A 116 -7.43 2.31 10.75
CA VAL A 116 -6.42 2.10 9.70
C VAL A 116 -5.19 1.39 10.27
N SER A 117 -4.75 1.76 11.47
CA SER A 117 -3.69 1.09 12.21
C SER A 117 -4.01 -0.39 12.43
N THR A 118 -5.20 -0.65 12.96
CA THR A 118 -5.65 -2.02 13.25
C THR A 118 -5.72 -2.85 11.97
N ALA A 119 -6.24 -2.28 10.88
CA ALA A 119 -6.28 -2.93 9.58
C ALA A 119 -4.86 -3.20 9.05
N PHE A 120 -3.95 -2.22 9.15
CA PHE A 120 -2.56 -2.37 8.72
C PHE A 120 -1.84 -3.50 9.43
N PHE A 121 -1.89 -3.57 10.76
CA PHE A 121 -1.24 -4.64 11.52
C PHE A 121 -1.87 -6.01 11.29
N LYS A 122 -3.21 -6.09 11.17
CA LYS A 122 -3.87 -7.34 10.79
C LYS A 122 -3.40 -7.83 9.43
N VAL A 123 -3.29 -6.93 8.46
CA VAL A 123 -2.86 -7.20 7.10
C VAL A 123 -1.38 -7.59 7.05
N LEU A 124 -0.49 -6.91 7.78
CA LEU A 124 0.91 -7.31 7.92
C LEU A 124 1.06 -8.69 8.56
N GLY A 125 0.22 -9.01 9.54
CA GLY A 125 0.19 -10.34 10.17
C GLY A 125 -0.19 -11.48 9.22
N GLN A 126 -0.75 -11.18 8.03
CA GLN A 126 -1.03 -12.19 7.00
C GLN A 126 0.17 -12.49 6.10
N MET A 127 1.26 -11.72 6.21
CA MET A 127 2.42 -11.87 5.34
C MET A 127 3.41 -12.86 5.95
N ASP A 128 4.02 -13.73 5.12
CA ASP A 128 5.27 -14.37 5.53
C ASP A 128 6.32 -13.27 5.72
N ILE A 129 6.58 -12.97 6.99
CA ILE A 129 7.48 -11.90 7.46
C ILE A 129 8.85 -12.00 6.77
N ARG A 130 9.34 -13.22 6.47
CA ARG A 130 10.64 -13.40 5.78
C ARG A 130 10.57 -12.94 4.33
N ALA A 131 9.62 -13.45 3.55
CA ALA A 131 9.46 -13.08 2.16
C ALA A 131 9.21 -11.57 2.01
N PHE A 132 8.36 -11.03 2.88
CA PHE A 132 8.03 -9.62 2.92
C PHE A 132 9.24 -8.73 3.24
N PHE A 133 10.05 -9.08 4.25
CA PHE A 133 11.23 -8.32 4.62
C PHE A 133 12.29 -8.29 3.51
N VAL A 134 12.49 -9.42 2.84
CA VAL A 134 13.42 -9.52 1.69
C VAL A 134 12.98 -8.60 0.56
N ILE A 135 11.70 -8.61 0.19
CA ILE A 135 11.18 -7.79 -0.92
C ILE A 135 11.24 -6.30 -0.56
N THR A 136 10.74 -5.90 0.61
CA THR A 136 10.67 -4.49 1.03
C THR A 136 12.06 -3.86 1.20
N THR A 137 13.00 -4.57 1.83
CA THR A 137 14.37 -4.09 2.01
C THR A 137 15.09 -3.93 0.67
N SER A 138 14.90 -4.87 -0.25
CA SER A 138 15.48 -4.80 -1.60
C SER A 138 14.93 -3.59 -2.36
N LEU A 139 13.61 -3.36 -2.32
CA LEU A 139 12.98 -2.21 -2.95
C LEU A 139 13.41 -0.87 -2.32
N LYS A 140 13.50 -0.80 -0.99
CA LYS A 140 13.95 0.40 -0.27
C LYS A 140 15.37 0.78 -0.68
N ARG A 141 16.29 -0.20 -0.76
CA ARG A 141 17.66 0.04 -1.25
C ARG A 141 17.64 0.60 -2.67
N MET A 142 16.87 -0.01 -3.57
CA MET A 142 16.75 0.48 -4.96
C MET A 142 16.22 1.92 -5.04
N MET A 143 15.29 2.29 -4.16
CA MET A 143 14.77 3.66 -4.10
C MET A 143 15.82 4.67 -3.62
N ILE A 144 16.62 4.32 -2.61
CA ILE A 144 17.71 5.18 -2.10
C ILE A 144 18.82 5.33 -3.15
N THR A 145 19.13 4.27 -3.89
CA THR A 145 20.20 4.29 -4.91
C THR A 145 19.77 4.90 -6.24
N LYS A 146 18.47 5.19 -6.45
CA LYS A 146 18.05 5.94 -7.63
C LYS A 146 18.50 7.39 -7.42
N PRO A 147 19.40 7.93 -8.27
CA PRO A 147 19.73 9.35 -8.19
C PRO A 147 18.43 10.14 -8.39
N THR A 148 18.03 10.92 -7.38
CA THR A 148 17.07 11.99 -7.56
C THR A 148 17.65 12.88 -8.64
N LYS A 149 17.01 12.90 -9.81
CA LYS A 149 17.43 13.72 -10.94
C LYS A 149 17.62 15.14 -10.42
N GLU A 150 18.86 15.56 -10.25
CA GLU A 150 19.17 16.93 -9.84
C GLU A 150 18.59 17.82 -10.93
N VAL A 151 17.75 18.77 -10.52
CA VAL A 151 17.36 19.84 -11.42
C VAL A 151 18.66 20.59 -11.70
N GLU A 152 19.20 20.42 -12.90
CA GLU A 152 20.28 21.24 -13.41
C GLU A 152 19.79 22.70 -13.37
N THR A 153 20.07 23.40 -12.27
CA THR A 153 20.07 24.85 -12.26
C THR A 153 21.26 25.25 -13.10
N GLU A 154 21.02 25.49 -14.40
CA GLU A 154 21.92 26.22 -15.28
C GLU A 154 22.23 27.57 -14.63
N THR A 155 23.26 27.61 -13.79
CA THR A 155 23.85 28.84 -13.31
C THR A 155 25.00 29.12 -14.25
N THR A 156 24.69 29.76 -15.37
CA THR A 156 25.69 30.33 -16.27
C THR A 156 26.38 31.47 -15.53
N ALA A 157 27.49 31.16 -14.86
CA ALA A 157 28.46 32.16 -14.44
C ALA A 157 29.26 32.58 -15.67
N SER A 158 28.85 33.68 -16.31
CA SER A 158 29.70 34.39 -17.27
C SER A 158 30.75 35.16 -16.48
N GLY A 159 31.96 34.61 -16.39
CA GLY A 159 33.13 35.32 -15.90
C GLY A 159 33.78 36.11 -17.03
N ASP A 160 33.96 37.41 -16.80
CA ASP A 160 34.68 38.36 -17.65
C ASP A 160 36.16 37.96 -17.85
N LEU A 161 36.67 38.22 -19.07
CA LEU A 161 38.07 38.49 -19.36
C LEU A 161 38.17 39.48 -20.53
#